data_AF-A0A1Z5JFB4-F1
#
_entry.id   AF-A0A1Z5JFB4-F1
#
_cell.length_a   1.000
_cell.length_b   1.000
_cell.length_c   1.000
_cell.angle_alpha   90.00
_cell.angle_beta   90.00
_cell.angle_gamma   90.00
#
_symmetry.space_group_name_H-M   'P 1'
#
loop_
_entity.id
_entity.type
_entity.pdbx_description
1 polymer ?
#
loop_
_entity_poly.entity_id
_entity_poly.type
_entity_poly.pdbx_seq_one_letter_code
_entity_poly.pdbx_strand_id
1 'polypeptide(L)'
;MGACCSCCEDASAAVSETEMKEQKATNIKSLSISRVMSAPSVDVQDDCKMSGYGLGLVGVAVEQDAAYWEAHIQHDPGMSQEVSFGVATKKDQQFYRSMEEQDSADAKGTSLMRSIKVKDGDVVGIAVQQSDLPMVQFLLNGEPLHDLAVNRFRGAVYPAIYLPENDGLTVRFVFRESEFEKLSPHARFGPLIVARGII
;
A
#
# COMPACT_ATOMS: atom_id res chain seq x y z
N MET A 1 48.70 57.34 -23.76
CA MET A 1 47.27 57.35 -24.16
C MET A 1 46.72 55.97 -23.83
N GLY A 2 45.83 55.73 -22.86
CA GLY A 2 45.16 56.61 -21.91
C GLY A 2 45.17 56.01 -20.51
N ALA A 3 45.10 56.90 -19.52
CA ALA A 3 44.86 56.61 -18.12
C ALA A 3 43.42 57.02 -17.78
N CYS A 4 42.79 56.28 -16.85
CA CYS A 4 41.75 56.65 -15.87
C CYS A 4 41.36 55.33 -15.17
N CYS A 5 41.74 55.03 -13.91
CA CYS A 5 41.13 55.47 -12.62
C CYS A 5 39.59 55.31 -12.63
N SER A 6 38.87 54.74 -11.67
CA SER A 6 38.99 54.55 -10.21
C SER A 6 37.81 53.60 -9.82
N CYS A 7 37.84 52.73 -8.81
CA CYS A 7 37.64 53.04 -7.38
C CYS A 7 37.76 51.75 -6.54
N CYS A 8 38.19 51.93 -5.31
CA CYS A 8 38.37 50.99 -4.20
C CYS A 8 37.09 50.24 -3.79
N GLU A 9 37.24 49.07 -3.13
CA GLU A 9 36.88 48.88 -1.71
C GLU A 9 37.22 47.46 -1.21
N ASP A 10 37.89 47.41 -0.05
CA ASP A 10 38.15 46.25 0.81
C ASP A 10 36.85 45.64 1.36
N ALA A 11 36.79 44.32 1.51
CA ALA A 11 36.27 43.69 2.74
C ALA A 11 36.40 42.16 2.69
N SER A 12 37.12 41.64 3.69
CA SER A 12 37.09 40.26 4.15
C SER A 12 35.68 39.79 4.51
N ALA A 13 35.30 38.58 4.12
CA ALA A 13 34.29 37.77 4.79
C ALA A 13 34.60 36.29 4.48
N ALA A 14 35.24 35.60 5.41
CA ALA A 14 34.57 34.79 6.44
C ALA A 14 33.87 33.56 5.83
N VAL A 15 34.55 32.42 6.01
CA VAL A 15 34.05 31.07 5.83
C VAL A 15 32.72 30.92 6.57
N SER A 16 31.66 30.53 5.87
CA SER A 16 30.51 29.88 6.51
C SER A 16 30.24 28.57 5.79
N GLU A 17 30.81 27.50 6.32
CA GLU A 17 30.31 26.14 6.15
C GLU A 17 28.90 26.12 6.73
N THR A 18 27.91 26.29 5.85
CA THR A 18 26.51 26.13 6.25
C THR A 18 26.26 24.63 6.35
N GLU A 19 26.45 24.12 7.57
CA GLU A 19 25.93 22.85 8.04
C GLU A 19 24.53 22.62 7.46
N MET A 20 24.38 21.60 6.62
CA MET A 20 23.08 21.03 6.29
C MET A 20 22.52 20.43 7.57
N LYS A 21 21.80 21.24 8.35
CA LYS A 21 20.95 20.74 9.42
C LYS A 21 19.97 19.75 8.81
N GLU A 22 20.11 18.50 9.23
CA GLU A 22 19.19 17.40 9.00
C GLU A 22 17.77 17.90 9.26
N GLN A 23 17.06 18.19 8.18
CA GLN A 23 15.66 18.59 8.24
C GLN A 23 14.91 17.38 8.79
N LYS A 24 14.34 17.53 9.99
CA LYS A 24 13.33 16.67 10.61
C LYS A 24 12.58 15.92 9.52
N ALA A 25 12.73 14.60 9.48
CA ALA A 25 12.00 13.70 8.59
C ALA A 25 10.52 14.04 8.66
N THR A 26 10.05 14.82 7.67
CA THR A 26 8.64 14.95 7.38
C THR A 26 8.17 13.53 7.08
N ASN A 27 7.04 13.14 7.66
CA ASN A 27 6.48 11.80 7.58
C ASN A 27 6.17 11.46 6.11
N ILE A 28 7.17 11.00 5.36
CA ILE A 28 7.01 10.57 3.97
C ILE A 28 6.19 9.30 4.05
N LYS A 29 4.93 9.36 3.60
CA LYS A 29 4.10 8.16 3.47
C LYS A 29 4.84 7.16 2.59
N SER A 30 5.22 6.02 3.14
CA SER A 30 5.82 4.91 2.39
C SER A 30 4.73 3.94 1.95
N LEU A 31 4.95 3.25 0.82
CA LEU A 31 4.14 2.10 0.40
C LEU A 31 4.48 0.92 1.31
N SER A 32 4.01 0.97 2.55
CA SER A 32 4.23 -0.03 3.57
C SER A 32 2.95 -0.28 4.37
N ILE A 33 2.86 -1.46 4.97
CA ILE A 33 1.76 -1.85 5.84
C ILE A 33 1.84 -0.98 7.11
N SER A 34 0.77 -0.25 7.37
CA SER A 34 0.68 0.66 8.49
C SER A 34 0.23 -0.07 9.74
N ARG A 35 1.14 -0.23 10.72
CA ARG A 35 0.83 -0.81 12.04
C ARG A 35 -0.27 -0.06 12.78
N VAL A 36 -0.40 1.25 12.55
CA VAL A 36 -1.40 2.10 13.22
C VAL A 36 -2.79 1.91 12.62
N MET A 37 -2.86 1.51 11.35
CA MET A 37 -4.11 1.30 10.61
C MET A 37 -4.49 -0.18 10.46
N SER A 38 -3.70 -1.08 11.04
CA SER A 38 -3.88 -2.53 10.97
C SER A 38 -4.28 -3.10 12.32
N ALA A 39 -4.85 -4.30 12.33
CA ALA A 39 -5.24 -4.98 13.55
C ALA A 39 -4.02 -5.27 14.44
N PRO A 40 -4.14 -5.21 15.78
CA PRO A 40 -3.01 -5.46 16.69
C PRO A 40 -2.39 -6.87 16.57
N SER A 41 -3.18 -7.84 16.09
CA SER A 41 -2.78 -9.23 15.84
C SER A 41 -2.02 -9.45 14.54
N VAL A 42 -1.86 -8.40 13.71
CA VAL A 42 -1.06 -8.45 12.49
C VAL A 42 0.40 -8.17 12.82
N ASP A 43 1.27 -9.10 12.45
CA ASP A 43 2.71 -8.86 12.46
C ASP A 43 3.17 -8.34 11.08
N VAL A 44 4.01 -7.31 11.10
CA VAL A 44 4.53 -6.66 9.90
C VAL A 44 6.05 -6.83 9.90
N GLN A 45 6.57 -7.39 8.83
CA GLN A 45 8.00 -7.63 8.58
C GLN A 45 8.40 -6.90 7.29
N ASP A 46 9.63 -6.41 7.21
CA ASP A 46 10.21 -5.78 6.01
C ASP A 46 9.29 -4.74 5.31
N ASP A 47 8.49 -4.02 6.10
CA ASP A 47 7.50 -3.02 5.70
C ASP A 47 6.35 -3.47 4.77
N CYS A 48 6.48 -4.58 4.04
CA CYS A 48 5.49 -5.06 3.07
C CYS A 48 5.10 -6.53 3.28
N LYS A 49 5.72 -7.24 4.22
CA LYS A 49 5.44 -8.64 4.54
C LYS A 49 4.56 -8.70 5.79
N MET A 50 3.55 -9.56 5.76
CA MET A 50 2.50 -9.61 6.77
C MET A 50 2.17 -11.03 7.19
N SER A 51 2.11 -11.27 8.49
CA SER A 51 1.69 -12.54 9.10
C SER A 51 0.75 -12.29 10.29
N GLY A 52 0.28 -13.36 10.94
CA GLY A 52 -0.73 -13.27 11.99
C GLY A 52 -2.15 -13.28 11.41
N TYR A 53 -3.07 -12.58 12.07
CA TYR A 53 -4.47 -12.56 11.67
C TYR A 53 -5.09 -11.18 11.81
N GLY A 54 -6.16 -10.91 11.07
CA GLY A 54 -6.87 -9.65 11.07
C GLY A 54 -6.61 -8.79 9.84
N LEU A 55 -7.15 -7.57 9.89
CA LEU A 55 -7.14 -6.61 8.78
C LEU A 55 -5.84 -5.81 8.77
N GLY A 56 -5.08 -5.89 7.68
CA GLY A 56 -3.90 -5.08 7.39
C GLY A 56 -4.18 -4.03 6.32
N LEU A 57 -3.74 -2.79 6.55
CA LEU A 57 -3.87 -1.68 5.60
C LEU A 57 -2.49 -1.10 5.26
N VAL A 58 -2.32 -0.75 3.99
CA VAL A 58 -1.18 0.07 3.54
C VAL A 58 -1.39 1.52 3.97
N GLY A 59 -0.31 2.22 4.35
CA GLY A 59 -0.36 3.60 4.86
C GLY A 59 -0.66 4.69 3.80
N VAL A 60 -0.88 4.29 2.55
CA VAL A 60 -1.07 5.19 1.39
C VAL A 60 -2.45 4.94 0.79
N ALA A 61 -3.21 6.03 0.63
CA ALA A 61 -4.51 5.97 -0.05
C ALA A 61 -4.31 5.83 -1.56
N VAL A 62 -5.24 5.16 -2.22
CA VAL A 62 -5.31 5.14 -3.69
C VAL A 62 -5.93 6.46 -4.16
N GLU A 63 -5.08 7.40 -4.54
CA GLU A 63 -5.48 8.73 -5.06
C GLU A 63 -5.44 8.79 -6.59
N GLN A 64 -4.75 7.86 -7.24
CA GLN A 64 -4.68 7.76 -8.70
C GLN A 64 -6.01 7.26 -9.30
N ASP A 65 -6.26 7.60 -10.56
CA ASP A 65 -7.42 7.09 -11.30
C ASP A 65 -7.35 5.58 -11.49
N ALA A 66 -6.15 5.03 -11.72
CA ALA A 66 -5.90 3.60 -11.80
C ALA A 66 -4.60 3.21 -11.09
N ALA A 67 -4.60 2.07 -10.41
CA ALA A 67 -3.44 1.52 -9.70
C ALA A 67 -3.48 -0.01 -9.67
N TYR A 68 -2.31 -0.63 -9.57
CA TYR A 68 -2.15 -2.07 -9.44
C TYR A 68 -1.03 -2.42 -8.45
N TRP A 69 -1.24 -3.53 -7.75
CA TRP A 69 -0.24 -4.15 -6.89
C TRP A 69 -0.48 -5.65 -6.81
N GLU A 70 0.54 -6.38 -6.38
CA GLU A 70 0.45 -7.83 -6.17
C GLU A 70 0.55 -8.16 -4.68
N ALA A 71 -0.07 -9.28 -4.32
CA ALA A 71 0.12 -9.95 -3.05
C ALA A 71 0.70 -11.35 -3.33
N HIS A 72 1.94 -11.56 -2.91
CA HIS A 72 2.67 -12.82 -3.06
C HIS A 72 2.42 -13.69 -1.84
N ILE A 73 1.95 -14.91 -2.06
CA ILE A 73 1.52 -15.82 -1.01
C ILE A 73 2.67 -16.78 -0.67
N GLN A 74 3.01 -16.83 0.62
CA GLN A 74 3.92 -17.81 1.20
C GLN A 74 3.14 -18.61 2.24
N HIS A 75 3.06 -19.92 2.07
CA HIS A 75 2.34 -20.80 2.99
C HIS A 75 2.96 -22.20 3.02
N ASP A 76 2.49 -23.07 3.90
CA ASP A 76 2.98 -24.44 3.93
C ASP A 76 2.58 -25.18 2.65
N PRO A 77 3.52 -25.87 1.97
CA PRO A 77 3.23 -26.58 0.74
C PRO A 77 2.08 -27.58 0.90
N GLY A 78 1.10 -27.52 -0.01
CA GLY A 78 -0.07 -28.40 0.00
C GLY A 78 -1.25 -27.88 0.82
N MET A 79 -1.06 -26.81 1.60
CA MET A 79 -2.16 -26.12 2.28
C MET A 79 -2.80 -25.08 1.35
N SER A 80 -4.09 -24.83 1.56
CA SER A 80 -4.81 -23.76 0.88
C SER A 80 -5.62 -22.98 1.89
N GLN A 81 -5.55 -21.66 1.82
CA GLN A 81 -6.24 -20.77 2.75
C GLN A 81 -7.12 -19.80 1.98
N GLU A 82 -8.27 -19.47 2.55
CA GLU A 82 -9.12 -18.41 2.03
C GLU A 82 -8.70 -17.08 2.66
N VAL A 83 -8.26 -16.13 1.83
CA VAL A 83 -7.72 -14.83 2.27
C VAL A 83 -8.49 -13.72 1.56
N SER A 84 -8.84 -12.65 2.27
CA SER A 84 -9.61 -11.57 1.66
C SER A 84 -8.70 -10.44 1.20
N PHE A 85 -8.80 -10.08 -0.09
CA PHE A 85 -8.03 -9.01 -0.71
C PHE A 85 -8.94 -7.88 -1.17
N GLY A 86 -8.42 -6.67 -1.26
CA GLY A 86 -9.11 -5.55 -1.90
C GLY A 86 -8.66 -4.22 -1.35
N VAL A 87 -9.63 -3.37 -1.05
CA VAL A 87 -9.40 -2.07 -0.45
C VAL A 87 -10.27 -1.88 0.79
N ALA A 88 -9.89 -0.94 1.66
CA ALA A 88 -10.66 -0.58 2.85
C ALA A 88 -10.63 0.93 3.07
N THR A 89 -11.63 1.45 3.78
CA THR A 89 -11.56 2.81 4.32
C THR A 89 -10.58 2.86 5.49
N LYS A 90 -10.03 4.04 5.78
CA LYS A 90 -9.10 4.23 6.89
C LYS A 90 -9.69 3.70 8.19
N LYS A 91 -8.96 2.80 8.85
CA LYS A 91 -9.21 2.33 10.21
C LYS A 91 -8.16 2.91 11.14
N ASP A 92 -8.57 3.28 12.34
CA ASP A 92 -7.67 3.78 13.39
C ASP A 92 -7.71 2.86 14.62
N GLN A 93 -6.88 3.16 15.62
CA GLN A 93 -6.86 2.38 16.86
C GLN A 93 -8.19 2.42 17.61
N GLN A 94 -9.00 3.47 17.46
CA GLN A 94 -10.31 3.56 18.10
C GLN A 94 -11.29 2.55 17.49
N PHE A 95 -11.24 2.38 16.16
CA PHE A 95 -12.01 1.35 15.47
C PHE A 95 -11.74 -0.05 16.02
N TYR A 96 -10.47 -0.43 16.20
CA TYR A 96 -10.13 -1.77 16.72
C TYR A 96 -10.57 -1.95 18.18
N ARG A 97 -10.38 -0.95 19.04
CA ARG A 97 -10.89 -1.00 20.43
C ARG A 97 -12.41 -1.18 20.47
N SER A 98 -13.14 -0.45 19.62
CA SER A 98 -14.59 -0.58 19.57
C SER A 98 -15.06 -1.94 19.04
N MET A 99 -14.26 -2.60 18.19
CA MET A 99 -14.58 -3.92 17.65
C MET A 99 -14.39 -5.03 18.70
N GLU A 100 -13.32 -4.94 19.50
CA GLU A 100 -13.07 -5.84 20.64
C GLU A 100 -14.21 -5.77 21.68
N GLU A 101 -14.81 -4.60 21.85
CA GLU A 101 -15.93 -4.38 22.79
C GLU A 101 -17.29 -4.84 22.25
N GLN A 102 -17.47 -4.96 20.93
CA GLN A 102 -18.78 -5.18 20.30
C GLN A 102 -19.00 -6.55 19.67
N ASP A 103 -18.00 -7.45 19.67
CA ASP A 103 -18.11 -8.83 19.14
C ASP A 103 -18.82 -8.89 17.76
N SER A 104 -18.55 -7.88 16.92
CA SER A 104 -19.34 -7.62 15.71
C SER A 104 -18.78 -8.39 14.51
N ALA A 105 -19.68 -8.92 13.69
CA ALA A 105 -19.38 -9.74 12.52
C ALA A 105 -18.62 -9.02 11.38
N ASP A 106 -18.35 -7.71 11.52
CA ASP A 106 -17.46 -6.95 10.64
C ASP A 106 -15.97 -7.33 10.81
N ALA A 107 -15.69 -8.30 11.67
CA ALA A 107 -14.37 -8.88 11.90
C ALA A 107 -13.72 -9.53 10.67
N LYS A 108 -14.42 -9.76 9.54
CA LYS A 108 -13.92 -10.49 8.35
C LYS A 108 -13.55 -9.60 7.14
N GLY A 109 -13.21 -8.34 7.38
CA GLY A 109 -12.82 -7.37 6.33
C GLY A 109 -13.93 -6.38 5.96
N THR A 110 -13.81 -5.69 4.83
CA THR A 110 -14.80 -4.70 4.37
C THR A 110 -15.62 -5.22 3.18
N SER A 111 -16.76 -4.59 2.88
CA SER A 111 -17.59 -4.92 1.71
C SER A 111 -16.87 -4.75 0.36
N LEU A 112 -15.71 -4.08 0.37
CA LEU A 112 -14.83 -3.85 -0.78
C LEU A 112 -13.72 -4.91 -0.91
N MET A 113 -13.77 -5.96 -0.09
CA MET A 113 -12.83 -7.07 -0.09
C MET A 113 -13.50 -8.35 -0.57
N ARG A 114 -12.70 -9.28 -1.09
CA ARG A 114 -13.17 -10.58 -1.58
C ARG A 114 -12.24 -11.68 -1.14
N SER A 115 -12.85 -12.74 -0.66
CA SER A 115 -12.17 -13.97 -0.30
C SER A 115 -11.71 -14.69 -1.57
N ILE A 116 -10.41 -14.97 -1.63
CA ILE A 116 -9.77 -15.74 -2.70
C ILE A 116 -9.06 -16.91 -2.05
N LYS A 117 -9.30 -18.12 -2.55
CA LYS A 117 -8.60 -19.32 -2.11
C LYS A 117 -7.22 -19.34 -2.74
N VAL A 118 -6.18 -19.30 -1.92
CA VAL A 118 -4.78 -19.23 -2.33
C VAL A 118 -3.98 -20.41 -1.78
N LYS A 119 -2.87 -20.72 -2.44
CA LYS A 119 -1.87 -21.70 -2.06
C LYS A 119 -0.48 -21.06 -2.00
N ASP A 120 0.48 -21.79 -1.46
CA ASP A 120 1.89 -21.38 -1.50
C ASP A 120 2.34 -21.10 -2.94
N GLY A 121 3.02 -19.97 -3.13
CA GLY A 121 3.51 -19.52 -4.43
C GLY A 121 2.47 -18.84 -5.33
N ASP A 122 1.21 -18.75 -4.92
CA ASP A 122 0.22 -17.99 -5.68
C ASP A 122 0.51 -16.49 -5.63
N VAL A 123 0.13 -15.80 -6.70
CA VAL A 123 0.20 -14.34 -6.82
C VAL A 123 -1.20 -13.80 -7.06
N VAL A 124 -1.67 -12.94 -6.16
CA VAL A 124 -2.94 -12.24 -6.32
C VAL A 124 -2.67 -10.82 -6.80
N GLY A 125 -3.10 -10.50 -8.02
CA GLY A 125 -3.09 -9.14 -8.55
C GLY A 125 -4.36 -8.39 -8.15
N ILE A 126 -4.20 -7.16 -7.66
CA ILE A 126 -5.31 -6.28 -7.32
C ILE A 126 -5.21 -5.03 -8.19
N ALA A 127 -6.20 -4.82 -9.05
CA ALA A 127 -6.32 -3.66 -9.91
C ALA A 127 -7.47 -2.78 -9.43
N VAL A 128 -7.22 -1.48 -9.28
CA VAL A 128 -8.22 -0.47 -8.94
C VAL A 128 -8.30 0.54 -10.07
N GLN A 129 -9.52 0.92 -10.44
CA GLN A 129 -9.81 2.07 -11.31
C GLN A 129 -11.02 2.83 -10.78
N GLN A 130 -11.00 4.16 -10.84
CA GLN A 130 -12.09 4.99 -10.32
C GLN A 130 -13.04 5.48 -11.41
N SER A 131 -12.57 5.53 -12.65
CA SER A 131 -13.32 6.01 -13.82
C SER A 131 -14.30 4.98 -14.40
N ASP A 132 -13.96 3.69 -14.37
CA ASP A 132 -14.70 2.61 -15.03
C ASP A 132 -15.16 1.50 -14.08
N LEU A 133 -16.20 0.77 -14.50
CA LEU A 133 -16.67 -0.43 -13.81
C LEU A 133 -16.07 -1.70 -14.45
N PRO A 134 -15.75 -2.73 -13.64
CA PRO A 134 -15.71 -2.71 -12.18
C PRO A 134 -14.53 -1.88 -11.63
N MET A 135 -14.73 -1.22 -10.49
CA MET A 135 -13.73 -0.36 -9.87
C MET A 135 -12.61 -1.12 -9.16
N VAL A 136 -12.84 -2.37 -8.72
CA VAL A 136 -11.78 -3.26 -8.22
C VAL A 136 -11.88 -4.60 -8.95
N GLN A 137 -10.74 -5.07 -9.44
CA GLN A 137 -10.59 -6.34 -10.14
C GLN A 137 -9.49 -7.16 -9.47
N PHE A 138 -9.69 -8.47 -9.47
CA PHE A 138 -8.76 -9.42 -8.88
C PHE A 138 -8.24 -10.35 -9.97
N LEU A 139 -6.98 -10.72 -9.86
CA LEU A 139 -6.33 -11.69 -10.72
C LEU A 139 -5.66 -12.72 -9.84
N LEU A 140 -5.77 -14.00 -10.18
CA LEU A 140 -5.02 -15.08 -9.53
C LEU A 140 -4.05 -15.65 -10.55
N ASN A 141 -2.76 -15.54 -10.29
CA ASN A 141 -1.68 -15.96 -11.17
C ASN A 141 -1.75 -15.35 -12.59
N GLY A 142 -2.27 -14.12 -12.69
CA GLY A 142 -2.45 -13.39 -13.94
C GLY A 142 -3.83 -13.60 -14.61
N GLU A 143 -4.63 -14.56 -14.14
CA GLU A 143 -5.95 -14.85 -14.69
C GLU A 143 -7.04 -14.02 -13.97
N PRO A 144 -7.86 -13.25 -14.69
CA PRO A 144 -8.93 -12.43 -14.08
C PRO A 144 -10.02 -13.25 -13.37
N LEU A 145 -10.40 -12.82 -12.17
CA LEU A 145 -11.52 -13.37 -11.39
C LEU A 145 -12.75 -12.46 -11.51
N HIS A 146 -13.44 -12.51 -12.64
CA HIS A 146 -14.54 -11.59 -12.97
C HIS A 146 -15.69 -11.61 -11.96
N ASP A 147 -16.03 -12.78 -11.39
CA ASP A 147 -17.14 -12.94 -10.44
C ASP A 147 -16.87 -12.29 -9.07
N LEU A 148 -15.60 -11.99 -8.77
CA LEU A 148 -15.20 -11.34 -7.53
C LEU A 148 -15.06 -9.82 -7.68
N ALA A 149 -15.29 -9.25 -8.85
CA ALA A 149 -15.07 -7.82 -9.03
C ALA A 149 -15.95 -6.95 -8.08
N VAL A 150 -15.40 -5.81 -7.64
CA VAL A 150 -16.16 -4.81 -6.88
C VAL A 150 -16.58 -3.73 -7.85
N ASN A 151 -17.89 -3.61 -8.08
CA ASN A 151 -18.41 -2.66 -9.05
C ASN A 151 -18.09 -1.22 -8.64
N ARG A 152 -18.47 -0.81 -7.43
CA ARG A 152 -18.33 0.58 -6.99
C ARG A 152 -17.85 0.71 -5.56
N PHE A 153 -17.03 1.73 -5.31
CA PHE A 153 -16.76 2.26 -3.98
C PHE A 153 -16.84 3.79 -3.98
N ARG A 154 -16.83 4.41 -2.80
CA ARG A 154 -16.82 5.87 -2.63
C ARG A 154 -15.83 6.27 -1.54
N GLY A 155 -15.24 7.45 -1.70
CA GLY A 155 -14.30 8.03 -0.74
C GLY A 155 -12.89 7.46 -0.86
N ALA A 156 -12.02 7.92 0.03
CA ALA A 156 -10.63 7.48 0.08
C ALA A 156 -10.53 6.02 0.54
N VAL A 157 -9.82 5.22 -0.24
CA VAL A 157 -9.58 3.80 0.03
C VAL A 157 -8.09 3.50 0.09
N TYR A 158 -7.73 2.47 0.84
CA TYR A 158 -6.37 2.02 1.07
C TYR A 158 -6.27 0.55 0.64
N PRO A 159 -5.15 0.12 0.02
CA PRO A 159 -4.90 -1.30 -0.19
C PRO A 159 -5.02 -2.07 1.12
N ALA A 160 -5.76 -3.17 1.09
CA ALA A 160 -6.09 -3.91 2.30
C ALA A 160 -6.10 -5.42 2.05
N ILE A 161 -5.76 -6.15 3.10
CA ILE A 161 -5.79 -7.60 3.17
C ILE A 161 -6.31 -8.02 4.54
N TYR A 162 -7.09 -9.09 4.59
CA TYR A 162 -7.54 -9.69 5.83
C TYR A 162 -7.05 -11.12 5.88
N LEU A 163 -6.22 -11.41 6.88
CA LEU A 163 -5.73 -12.75 7.15
C LEU A 163 -6.66 -13.43 8.15
N PRO A 164 -7.17 -14.63 7.85
CA PRO A 164 -7.86 -15.43 8.86
C PRO A 164 -6.87 -15.90 9.93
N GLU A 165 -7.36 -16.36 11.08
CA GLU A 165 -6.52 -17.12 12.02
C GLU A 165 -5.98 -18.37 11.32
N ASN A 166 -4.65 -18.45 11.22
CA ASN A 166 -3.94 -19.55 10.59
C ASN A 166 -2.51 -19.60 11.12
N ASP A 167 -1.87 -20.76 10.96
CA ASP A 167 -0.44 -20.91 11.20
C ASP A 167 0.31 -20.89 9.86
N GLY A 168 1.39 -20.10 9.80
CA GLY A 168 2.36 -20.15 8.70
C GLY A 168 1.99 -19.42 7.41
N LEU A 169 0.81 -18.80 7.28
CA LEU A 169 0.53 -17.91 6.14
C LEU A 169 1.28 -16.61 6.31
N THR A 170 2.02 -16.25 5.27
CA THR A 170 2.64 -14.94 5.14
C THR A 170 2.32 -14.37 3.77
N VAL A 171 1.99 -13.08 3.72
CA VAL A 171 1.69 -12.39 2.47
C VAL A 171 2.61 -11.19 2.31
N ARG A 172 3.25 -11.05 1.15
CA ARG A 172 4.07 -9.90 0.81
C ARG A 172 3.37 -9.05 -0.24
N PHE A 173 3.11 -7.79 0.08
CA PHE A 173 2.70 -6.82 -0.93
C PHE A 173 3.87 -6.40 -1.81
N VAL A 174 3.60 -6.26 -3.10
CA VAL A 174 4.53 -5.77 -4.09
C VAL A 174 3.89 -4.60 -4.81
N PHE A 175 4.53 -3.43 -4.75
CA PHE A 175 4.04 -2.21 -5.38
C PHE A 175 4.93 -1.74 -6.52
N ARG A 176 6.15 -2.26 -6.65
CA ARG A 176 7.09 -1.88 -7.72
C ARG A 176 6.85 -2.75 -8.93
N GLU A 177 6.65 -2.11 -10.08
CA GLU A 177 6.39 -2.80 -11.34
C GLU A 177 7.50 -3.77 -11.75
N SER A 178 8.76 -3.43 -11.47
CA SER A 178 9.91 -4.30 -11.71
C SER A 178 9.91 -5.61 -10.91
N GLU A 179 9.10 -5.69 -9.85
CA GLU A 179 8.98 -6.85 -8.97
C GLU A 179 7.66 -7.62 -9.19
N PHE A 180 6.81 -7.19 -10.13
CA PHE A 180 5.58 -7.91 -10.46
C PHE A 180 5.92 -9.23 -11.18
N GLU A 181 5.31 -10.31 -10.72
CA GLU A 181 5.47 -11.63 -11.33
C GLU A 181 4.40 -11.92 -12.38
N LYS A 182 3.20 -11.37 -12.19
CA LYS A 182 2.00 -11.64 -12.97
C LYS A 182 1.36 -10.32 -13.38
N LEU A 183 1.99 -9.67 -14.35
CA LEU A 183 1.48 -8.42 -14.93
C LEU A 183 0.00 -8.52 -15.26
N SER A 184 -0.73 -7.44 -14.96
CA SER A 184 -2.10 -7.28 -15.43
C SER A 184 -2.13 -7.42 -16.97
N PRO A 185 -3.05 -8.21 -17.54
CA PRO A 185 -3.23 -8.32 -18.98
C PRO A 185 -3.69 -7.00 -19.62
N HIS A 186 -4.01 -5.99 -18.80
CA HIS A 186 -4.43 -4.68 -19.24
C HIS A 186 -3.32 -3.65 -19.02
N ALA A 187 -2.74 -3.16 -20.12
CA ALA A 187 -1.70 -2.11 -20.15
C ALA A 187 -2.09 -0.75 -19.52
N ARG A 188 -3.26 -0.67 -18.87
CA ARG A 188 -3.83 0.56 -18.29
C ARG A 188 -3.51 0.73 -16.81
N PHE A 189 -3.10 -0.32 -16.11
CA PHE A 189 -2.82 -0.24 -14.68
C PHE A 189 -1.32 -0.13 -14.44
N GLY A 190 -0.89 1.00 -13.88
CA GLY A 190 0.46 1.19 -13.37
C GLY A 190 0.58 0.81 -11.89
N PRO A 191 1.81 0.77 -11.35
CA PRO A 191 2.02 0.54 -9.91
C PRO A 191 1.32 1.61 -9.07
N LEU A 192 0.96 1.26 -7.83
CA LEU A 192 0.52 2.26 -6.85
C LEU A 192 1.65 3.24 -6.54
N ILE A 193 1.39 4.54 -6.68
CA ILE A 193 2.35 5.62 -6.47
C ILE A 193 1.96 6.41 -5.22
N VAL A 194 2.94 6.71 -4.39
CA VAL A 194 2.75 7.67 -3.28
C VAL A 194 2.50 9.06 -3.87
N ALA A 195 1.35 9.65 -3.53
CA ALA A 195 1.11 11.06 -3.81
C ALA A 195 2.22 11.91 -3.17
N ARG A 196 3.09 12.46 -4.01
CA ARG A 196 4.02 13.53 -3.62
C ARG A 196 3.25 14.81 -3.83
N GLY A 197 3.04 15.59 -2.77
CA GLY A 197 2.33 16.86 -2.87
C GLY A 197 3.04 17.75 -3.91
N ILE A 198 2.51 17.79 -5.12
CA ILE A 198 2.89 18.78 -6.12
C ILE A 198 2.03 19.99 -5.77
N ILE A 199 2.65 20.95 -5.08
CA ILE A 199 2.12 22.30 -4.89
C ILE A 199 2.53 23.12 -6.10
#